data_AF-A0A4Q6FAD9-F1
#
_entry.id   AF-A0A4Q6FAD9-F1
#
_cell.length_a   1.000
_cell.length_b   1.000
_cell.length_c   1.000
_cell.angle_alpha   90.00
_cell.angle_beta   90.00
_cell.angle_gamma   90.00
#
_symmetry.space_group_name_H-M   'P 1'
#
loop_
_entity.id
_entity.type
_entity.pdbx_description
1 polymer ?
#
loop_
_entity_poly.entity_id
_entity_poly.type
_entity_poly.pdbx_seq_one_letter_code
_entity_poly.pdbx_strand_id
1 'polypeptide(L)'
;MPLPMPRLFLAFVCFFILSCSGSVPIQEFPVQASFDRDAFYFTKVRPLLDNRCVACHACYTSPCQLNLAEHEGIRRGATKIRLYEGSRLTEIAPTRLGIDAQNYVDWQKKEFFPVAGGGESSLMMALVKQRQINQAPVTQKSKESFLCPKDSGEMVDFLAEHAEKGMPYGLPPLTDAEAAIMSRWLQEGYPALSEEGLAQLALIKPEEAEHIKIWEELGA
;
A
#
# COMPACT_ATOMS: atom_id res chain seq x y z
N MET A 1 77.60 14.03 10.81
CA MET A 1 76.38 14.85 11.05
C MET A 1 75.99 15.53 9.74
N PRO A 2 74.73 15.49 9.26
CA PRO A 2 73.68 14.48 9.36
C PRO A 2 73.31 13.85 7.97
N LEU A 3 72.40 12.89 8.04
CA LEU A 3 71.97 11.86 7.08
C LEU A 3 70.97 12.34 6.00
N PRO A 4 70.76 11.56 4.91
CA PRO A 4 69.79 11.88 3.85
C PRO A 4 68.34 11.56 4.27
N MET A 5 67.41 12.46 3.95
CA MET A 5 65.97 12.25 4.17
C MET A 5 65.36 11.34 3.08
N PRO A 6 64.50 10.37 3.44
CA PRO A 6 63.78 9.55 2.46
C PRO A 6 62.55 10.30 1.95
N ARG A 7 62.37 10.31 0.62
CA ARG A 7 61.18 10.82 -0.06
C ARG A 7 60.00 9.90 0.25
N LEU A 8 59.06 10.42 1.02
CA LEU A 8 57.80 9.76 1.37
C LEU A 8 56.94 9.57 0.11
N PHE A 9 56.74 8.31 -0.27
CA PHE A 9 55.79 7.89 -1.31
C PHE A 9 54.36 8.18 -0.83
N LEU A 10 53.66 9.10 -1.48
CA LEU A 10 52.22 9.29 -1.27
C LEU A 10 51.48 8.50 -2.34
N ALA A 11 51.21 7.22 -2.06
CA ALA A 11 50.32 6.40 -2.88
C ALA A 11 48.87 6.87 -2.65
N PHE A 12 48.32 7.55 -3.65
CA PHE A 12 46.91 7.94 -3.69
C PHE A 12 46.07 6.68 -3.91
N VAL A 13 45.66 6.03 -2.83
CA VAL A 13 44.72 4.90 -2.88
C VAL A 13 43.33 5.48 -3.15
N CYS A 14 42.93 5.50 -4.43
CA CYS A 14 41.55 5.72 -4.82
C CYS A 14 40.69 4.57 -4.28
N PHE A 15 40.10 4.78 -3.10
CA PHE A 15 39.09 3.92 -2.53
C PHE A 15 37.82 4.04 -3.40
N PHE A 16 37.68 3.16 -4.38
CA PHE A 16 36.43 2.96 -5.11
C PHE A 16 35.39 2.47 -4.11
N ILE A 17 34.60 3.40 -3.58
CA ILE A 17 33.36 3.11 -2.85
C ILE A 17 32.41 2.44 -3.83
N LEU A 18 32.42 1.11 -3.83
CA LEU A 18 31.45 0.27 -4.49
C LEU A 18 30.09 0.56 -3.81
N SER A 19 29.36 1.51 -4.37
CA SER A 19 28.01 1.83 -3.93
C SER A 19 27.14 0.62 -4.29
N CYS A 20 26.85 -0.22 -3.30
CA CYS A 20 25.79 -1.21 -3.42
C CYS A 20 24.49 -0.45 -3.65
N SER A 21 24.08 -0.32 -4.92
CA SER A 21 22.69 -0.06 -5.28
C SER A 21 21.89 -1.25 -4.76
N GLY A 22 21.46 -1.17 -3.50
CA GLY A 22 20.59 -2.16 -2.87
C GLY A 22 19.24 -2.12 -3.55
N SER A 23 19.09 -2.88 -4.64
CA SER A 23 17.77 -3.29 -5.09
C SER A 23 17.13 -4.05 -3.93
N VAL A 24 16.09 -3.47 -3.34
CA VAL A 24 15.26 -4.15 -2.34
C VAL A 24 14.86 -5.50 -2.95
N PRO A 25 15.13 -6.64 -2.30
CA PRO A 25 14.76 -7.93 -2.83
C PRO A 25 13.25 -7.93 -3.12
N ILE A 26 12.88 -8.38 -4.31
CA ILE A 26 11.48 -8.67 -4.66
C ILE A 26 10.99 -9.73 -3.68
N GLN A 27 10.29 -9.32 -2.63
CA GLN A 27 9.78 -10.22 -1.61
C GLN A 27 8.45 -10.76 -2.10
N GLU A 28 8.41 -12.03 -2.52
CA GLU A 28 7.12 -12.68 -2.73
C GLU A 28 6.29 -12.58 -1.46
N PHE A 29 5.06 -12.07 -1.59
CA PHE A 29 4.15 -12.08 -0.46
C PHE A 29 3.79 -13.49 -0.05
N PRO A 30 3.51 -13.73 1.24
CA PRO A 30 3.07 -15.05 1.66
C PRO A 30 1.85 -15.50 0.86
N VAL A 31 2.05 -16.61 0.15
CA VAL A 31 1.06 -17.28 -0.72
C VAL A 31 0.12 -18.18 0.10
N GLN A 32 0.33 -18.27 1.41
CA GLN A 32 -0.41 -19.19 2.27
C GLN A 32 -1.85 -18.70 2.50
N ALA A 33 -2.71 -18.97 1.53
CA ALA A 33 -4.15 -18.95 1.70
C ALA A 33 -4.57 -20.07 2.67
N SER A 34 -5.62 -19.82 3.45
CA SER A 34 -6.29 -20.86 4.23
C SER A 34 -7.74 -20.45 4.50
N PHE A 35 -8.59 -21.44 4.73
CA PHE A 35 -9.99 -21.20 5.07
C PHE A 35 -10.16 -20.25 6.27
N ASP A 36 -9.37 -20.44 7.33
CA ASP A 36 -9.44 -19.59 8.54
C ASP A 36 -9.01 -18.14 8.26
N ARG A 37 -8.02 -17.94 7.39
CA ARG A 37 -7.55 -16.60 6.98
C ARG A 37 -8.58 -15.90 6.11
N ASP A 38 -9.21 -16.63 5.20
CA ASP A 38 -10.28 -16.11 4.35
C ASP A 38 -11.51 -15.74 5.20
N ALA A 39 -11.92 -16.63 6.10
CA ALA A 39 -13.01 -16.36 7.03
C ALA A 39 -12.72 -15.12 7.88
N PHE A 40 -11.49 -14.96 8.40
CA PHE A 40 -11.10 -13.76 9.14
C PHE A 40 -11.12 -12.51 8.25
N TYR A 41 -10.64 -12.60 7.01
CA TYR A 41 -10.68 -11.50 6.07
C TYR A 41 -12.12 -11.04 5.80
N PHE A 42 -13.01 -11.95 5.40
CA PHE A 42 -14.39 -11.61 5.05
C PHE A 42 -15.23 -11.15 6.24
N THR A 43 -15.02 -11.70 7.43
CA THR A 43 -15.85 -11.40 8.60
C THR A 43 -15.33 -10.25 9.44
N LYS A 44 -14.03 -9.91 9.35
CA LYS A 44 -13.39 -8.88 10.20
C LYS A 44 -12.69 -7.80 9.40
N VAL A 45 -11.79 -8.18 8.49
CA VAL A 45 -10.91 -7.21 7.81
C VAL A 45 -11.67 -6.41 6.76
N ARG A 46 -12.39 -7.06 5.85
CA ARG A 46 -13.14 -6.41 4.78
C ARG A 46 -14.18 -5.42 5.36
N PRO A 47 -15.04 -5.79 6.34
CA PRO A 47 -15.95 -4.83 6.96
C PRO A 47 -15.24 -3.64 7.61
N LEU A 48 -14.05 -3.84 8.20
CA LEU A 48 -13.27 -2.75 8.76
C LEU A 48 -12.78 -1.79 7.66
N LEU A 49 -12.21 -2.31 6.58
CA LEU A 49 -11.75 -1.51 5.45
C LEU A 49 -12.91 -0.77 4.77
N ASP A 50 -14.04 -1.44 4.56
CA ASP A 50 -15.23 -0.86 3.94
C ASP A 50 -15.74 0.33 4.75
N ASN A 51 -15.83 0.19 6.07
CA ASN A 51 -16.36 1.24 6.94
C ASN A 51 -15.38 2.38 7.22
N ARG A 52 -14.06 2.11 7.16
CA ARG A 52 -13.04 3.07 7.65
C ARG A 52 -12.13 3.63 6.57
N CYS A 53 -12.05 3.00 5.39
CA CYS A 53 -11.02 3.30 4.40
C CYS A 53 -11.57 3.49 2.98
N VAL A 54 -12.53 2.66 2.56
CA VAL A 54 -12.99 2.57 1.16
C VAL A 54 -13.58 3.89 0.64
N ALA A 55 -14.21 4.71 1.48
CA ALA A 55 -14.74 6.01 1.08
C ALA A 55 -13.71 6.91 0.36
N CYS A 56 -12.43 6.79 0.71
CA CYS A 56 -11.32 7.50 0.06
C CYS A 56 -10.47 6.58 -0.85
N HIS A 57 -10.47 5.28 -0.59
CA HIS A 57 -9.60 4.28 -1.21
C HIS A 57 -10.33 3.25 -2.08
N ALA A 58 -11.42 3.63 -2.73
CA ALA A 58 -12.25 2.69 -3.51
C ALA A 58 -11.72 2.36 -4.91
N CYS A 59 -10.85 3.17 -5.53
CA CYS A 59 -10.58 3.03 -6.96
C CYS A 59 -9.21 3.56 -7.40
N TYR A 60 -8.94 3.52 -8.71
CA TYR A 60 -7.68 3.99 -9.29
C TYR A 60 -7.43 5.50 -9.12
N THR A 61 -8.47 6.28 -8.81
CA THR A 61 -8.36 7.72 -8.56
C THR A 61 -8.08 8.05 -7.09
N SER A 62 -8.04 7.03 -6.23
CA SER A 62 -7.67 7.16 -4.83
C SER A 62 -6.23 7.65 -4.66
N PRO A 63 -5.90 8.29 -3.52
CA PRO A 63 -4.53 8.74 -3.24
C PRO A 63 -3.51 7.62 -3.44
N CYS A 64 -2.42 7.93 -4.14
CA CYS A 64 -1.36 6.98 -4.49
C CYS A 64 -1.85 5.74 -5.28
N GLN A 65 -3.02 5.83 -5.92
CA GLN A 65 -3.74 4.71 -6.55
C GLN A 65 -4.02 3.52 -5.60
N LEU A 66 -3.96 3.72 -4.28
CA LEU A 66 -4.19 2.65 -3.31
C LEU A 66 -5.69 2.30 -3.31
N ASN A 67 -6.01 1.07 -3.71
CA ASN A 67 -7.37 0.53 -3.69
C ASN A 67 -7.49 -0.46 -2.51
N LEU A 68 -8.35 -0.13 -1.54
CA LEU A 68 -8.65 -0.95 -0.37
C LEU A 68 -10.03 -1.62 -0.44
N ALA A 69 -10.80 -1.35 -1.49
CA ALA A 69 -12.08 -2.02 -1.74
C ALA A 69 -11.89 -3.44 -2.29
N GLU A 70 -10.80 -3.67 -3.03
CA GLU A 70 -10.48 -4.95 -3.64
C GLU A 70 -9.26 -5.60 -2.99
N HIS A 71 -9.36 -6.91 -2.71
CA HIS A 71 -8.25 -7.67 -2.11
C HIS A 71 -6.98 -7.63 -2.99
N GLU A 72 -7.14 -7.75 -4.30
CA GLU A 72 -6.03 -7.59 -5.24
C GLU A 72 -5.48 -6.16 -5.23
N GLY A 73 -6.33 -5.14 -5.04
CA GLY A 73 -5.93 -3.74 -4.91
C GLY A 73 -5.01 -3.51 -3.71
N ILE A 74 -5.34 -4.13 -2.58
CA ILE A 74 -4.51 -4.10 -1.37
C ILE A 74 -3.15 -4.74 -1.65
N ARG A 75 -3.14 -5.91 -2.31
CA ARG A 75 -1.91 -6.63 -2.65
C ARG A 75 -1.07 -5.86 -3.68
N ARG A 76 -1.68 -5.20 -4.65
CA ARG A 76 -0.95 -4.31 -5.55
C ARG A 76 -0.21 -3.23 -4.78
N GLY A 77 -0.85 -2.65 -3.76
CA GLY A 77 -0.30 -1.57 -2.96
C GLY A 77 -0.49 -0.20 -3.60
N ALA A 78 0.46 0.70 -3.35
CA ALA A 78 0.42 2.09 -3.79
C ALA A 78 1.54 2.40 -4.78
N THR A 79 1.41 3.51 -5.51
CA THR A 79 2.45 4.02 -6.40
C THR A 79 2.59 5.53 -6.27
N LYS A 80 3.79 6.03 -6.58
CA LYS A 80 4.05 7.47 -6.74
C LYS A 80 3.60 7.99 -8.11
N ILE A 81 3.33 7.10 -9.06
CA ILE A 81 2.89 7.48 -10.40
C ILE A 81 1.51 8.13 -10.32
N ARG A 82 1.40 9.36 -10.84
CA ARG A 82 0.13 10.06 -10.97
C ARG A 82 -0.64 9.52 -12.17
N LEU A 83 -1.83 8.99 -11.94
CA LEU A 83 -2.70 8.53 -13.02
C LEU A 83 -3.12 9.72 -13.91
N TYR A 84 -3.65 10.77 -13.28
CA TYR A 84 -4.02 12.01 -13.94
C TYR A 84 -2.95 13.07 -13.70
N GLU A 85 -2.18 13.38 -14.73
CA GLU A 85 -1.18 14.44 -14.74
C GLU A 85 -1.43 15.29 -15.98
N GLY A 86 -2.05 16.47 -15.81
CA GLY A 86 -2.55 17.29 -16.92
C GLY A 86 -1.46 17.84 -17.83
N SER A 87 -0.20 17.84 -17.37
CA SER A 87 0.96 18.20 -18.17
C SER A 87 1.47 17.08 -19.09
N ARG A 88 0.95 15.86 -18.94
CA ARG A 88 1.44 14.70 -19.68
C ARG A 88 0.95 14.72 -21.13
N LEU A 89 1.89 14.67 -22.07
CA LEU A 89 1.62 14.67 -23.51
C LEU A 89 1.46 13.28 -24.12
N THR A 90 1.83 12.24 -23.39
CA THR A 90 1.78 10.84 -23.83
C THR A 90 0.94 10.01 -22.88
N GLU A 91 0.35 8.94 -23.40
CA GLU A 91 -0.31 7.94 -22.55
C GLU A 91 0.67 7.27 -21.57
N ILE A 92 0.12 6.74 -20.48
CA ILE A 92 0.84 5.82 -19.60
C ILE A 92 0.24 4.43 -19.70
N ALA A 93 1.06 3.43 -19.39
CA ALA A 93 0.58 2.07 -19.28
C ALA A 93 -0.55 1.99 -18.25
N PRO A 94 -1.67 1.30 -18.57
CA PRO A 94 -2.77 1.12 -17.64
C PRO A 94 -2.36 0.22 -16.46
N THR A 95 -3.09 0.36 -15.36
CA THR A 95 -2.85 -0.32 -14.07
C THR A 95 -4.09 -1.05 -13.56
N ARG A 96 -4.95 -1.56 -14.44
CA ARG A 96 -6.18 -2.29 -14.11
C ARG A 96 -5.86 -3.61 -13.41
N LEU A 97 -6.54 -3.84 -12.28
CA LEU A 97 -6.49 -5.09 -11.51
C LEU A 97 -6.92 -6.28 -12.39
N GLY A 98 -6.23 -7.40 -12.26
CA GLY A 98 -6.46 -8.65 -13.00
C GLY A 98 -6.12 -8.63 -14.49
N ILE A 99 -5.80 -7.46 -15.06
CA ILE A 99 -5.55 -7.30 -16.50
C ILE A 99 -4.09 -6.94 -16.77
N ASP A 100 -3.62 -5.84 -16.18
CA ASP A 100 -2.33 -5.28 -16.54
C ASP A 100 -1.17 -5.93 -15.76
N ALA A 101 -1.47 -6.64 -14.66
CA ALA A 101 -0.55 -7.51 -13.93
C ALA A 101 -1.32 -8.64 -13.23
N GLN A 102 -0.66 -9.76 -12.93
CA GLN A 102 -1.30 -10.97 -12.40
C GLN A 102 -0.94 -11.27 -10.93
N ASN A 103 0.14 -10.67 -10.43
CA ASN A 103 0.64 -10.92 -9.09
C ASN A 103 1.44 -9.71 -8.58
N TYR A 104 1.84 -9.78 -7.31
CA TYR A 104 2.61 -8.74 -6.67
C TYR A 104 3.93 -8.41 -7.36
N VAL A 105 4.66 -9.42 -7.82
CA VAL A 105 5.96 -9.23 -8.49
C VAL A 105 5.79 -8.41 -9.77
N ASP A 106 4.72 -8.66 -10.52
CA ASP A 106 4.41 -7.90 -11.72
C ASP A 106 3.97 -6.46 -11.40
N TRP A 107 3.29 -6.24 -10.27
CA TRP A 107 2.97 -4.90 -9.78
C TRP A 107 4.22 -4.12 -9.34
N GLN A 108 5.19 -4.76 -8.68
CA GLN A 108 6.46 -4.12 -8.34
C GLN A 108 7.24 -3.66 -9.57
N LYS A 109 7.25 -4.46 -10.65
CA LYS A 109 7.86 -4.06 -11.94
C LYS A 109 7.20 -2.82 -12.55
N LYS A 110 5.98 -2.49 -12.13
CA LYS A 110 5.23 -1.28 -12.49
C LYS A 110 5.33 -0.18 -11.44
N GLU A 111 6.34 -0.21 -10.59
CA GLU A 111 6.62 0.80 -9.55
C GLU A 111 5.52 0.91 -8.47
N PHE A 112 4.80 -0.17 -8.20
CA PHE A 112 3.99 -0.28 -7.01
C PHE A 112 4.80 -0.81 -5.83
N PHE A 113 4.45 -0.35 -4.63
CA PHE A 113 5.09 -0.74 -3.38
C PHE A 113 4.04 -1.15 -2.32
N PRO A 114 4.39 -2.07 -1.42
CA PRO A 114 3.46 -2.62 -0.44
C PRO A 114 3.11 -1.58 0.62
N VAL A 115 1.81 -1.39 0.89
CA VAL A 115 1.33 -0.56 2.00
C VAL A 115 1.04 -1.41 3.24
N ALA A 116 0.51 -2.62 3.03
CA ALA A 116 0.23 -3.61 4.07
C ALA A 116 1.46 -4.47 4.46
N GLY A 117 2.56 -4.35 3.73
CA GLY A 117 3.79 -5.15 3.91
C GLY A 117 4.50 -4.94 5.23
N GLY A 118 4.95 -6.03 5.89
CA GLY A 118 5.83 -5.93 7.06
C GLY A 118 5.14 -5.92 8.42
N GLY A 119 3.86 -6.30 8.50
CA GLY A 119 3.15 -6.46 9.78
C GLY A 119 3.06 -5.16 10.57
N GLU A 120 3.56 -5.16 11.79
CA GLU A 120 3.60 -3.98 12.66
C GLU A 120 4.46 -2.83 12.12
N SER A 121 5.40 -3.15 11.23
CA SER A 121 6.26 -2.17 10.57
C SER A 121 5.69 -1.68 9.22
N SER A 122 4.49 -2.10 8.87
CA SER A 122 3.84 -1.66 7.62
C SER A 122 3.52 -0.18 7.62
N LEU A 123 3.50 0.41 6.42
CA LEU A 123 3.07 1.79 6.21
C LEU A 123 1.62 1.99 6.68
N MET A 124 0.77 0.99 6.46
CA MET A 124 -0.61 0.97 6.94
C MET A 124 -0.68 1.10 8.47
N MET A 125 0.06 0.25 9.20
CA MET A 125 0.03 0.27 10.66
C MET A 125 0.66 1.54 11.24
N ALA A 126 1.73 2.06 10.61
CA ALA A 126 2.33 3.33 10.99
C ALA A 126 1.30 4.48 10.95
N LEU A 127 0.54 4.58 9.86
CA LEU A 127 -0.49 5.61 9.71
C LEU A 127 -1.66 5.41 10.68
N VAL A 128 -2.08 4.17 10.96
CA VAL A 128 -3.12 3.87 11.96
C VAL A 128 -2.70 4.32 13.35
N LYS A 129 -1.49 3.94 13.78
CA LYS A 129 -0.94 4.34 15.07
C LYS A 129 -0.77 5.85 15.18
N GLN A 130 -0.34 6.50 14.09
CA GLN A 130 -0.23 7.95 14.04
C GLN A 130 -1.58 8.63 14.34
N ARG A 131 -2.68 8.13 13.78
CA ARG A 131 -4.01 8.72 14.02
C ARG A 131 -4.48 8.56 15.47
N GLN A 132 -4.08 7.49 16.14
CA GLN A 132 -4.40 7.27 17.55
C GLN A 132 -3.71 8.30 18.45
N ILE A 133 -2.46 8.68 18.14
CA ILE A 133 -1.69 9.64 18.94
C ILE A 133 -1.90 11.10 18.50
N ASN A 134 -2.24 11.35 17.24
CA ASN A 134 -2.47 12.69 16.71
C ASN A 134 -3.79 12.76 15.94
N GLN A 135 -4.76 13.45 16.54
CA GLN A 135 -6.11 13.62 16.01
C GLN A 135 -6.34 15.05 15.48
N ALA A 136 -5.27 15.83 15.28
CA ALA A 136 -5.35 17.15 14.69
C ALA A 136 -6.13 17.12 13.35
N PRO A 137 -6.87 18.18 13.03
CA PRO A 137 -7.60 18.25 11.78
C PRO A 137 -6.63 18.33 10.60
N VAL A 138 -6.87 17.52 9.58
CA VAL A 138 -6.16 17.63 8.30
C VAL A 138 -6.82 18.73 7.49
N THR A 139 -6.09 19.82 7.25
CA THR A 139 -6.61 20.99 6.53
C THR A 139 -6.47 20.88 5.01
N GLN A 140 -5.61 19.97 4.54
CA GLN A 140 -5.41 19.71 3.11
C GLN A 140 -6.49 18.78 2.55
N LYS A 141 -6.98 19.07 1.35
CA LYS A 141 -7.91 18.18 0.65
C LYS A 141 -7.21 16.88 0.25
N SER A 142 -7.87 15.76 0.50
CA SER A 142 -7.40 14.40 0.18
C SER A 142 -6.88 14.22 -1.24
N LYS A 143 -7.55 14.84 -2.22
CA LYS A 143 -7.21 14.78 -3.64
C LYS A 143 -5.94 15.56 -4.03
N GLU A 144 -5.41 16.38 -3.13
CA GLU A 144 -4.27 17.27 -3.38
C GLU A 144 -2.98 16.80 -2.67
N SER A 145 -3.04 15.73 -1.86
CA SER A 145 -1.87 15.16 -1.18
C SER A 145 -1.24 14.05 -2.03
N PHE A 146 -0.31 14.43 -2.90
CA PHE A 146 0.48 13.49 -3.73
C PHE A 146 1.67 12.87 -3.00
N LEU A 147 1.65 12.90 -1.66
CA LEU A 147 2.71 12.38 -0.82
C LEU A 147 2.45 10.91 -0.55
N CYS A 148 3.29 10.06 -1.15
CA CYS A 148 3.17 8.62 -1.12
C CYS A 148 4.47 8.04 -0.58
N PRO A 149 4.71 8.09 0.76
CA PRO A 149 5.91 7.49 1.35
C PRO A 149 5.97 6.02 0.96
N LYS A 150 7.06 5.58 0.34
CA LYS A 150 7.17 4.23 -0.25
C LYS A 150 7.74 3.18 0.70
N ASP A 151 8.43 3.63 1.75
CA ASP A 151 9.13 2.79 2.70
C ASP A 151 9.17 3.46 4.08
N SER A 152 9.70 2.76 5.08
CA SER A 152 9.76 3.24 6.46
C SER A 152 10.59 4.50 6.62
N GLY A 153 11.63 4.70 5.80
CA GLY A 153 12.46 5.90 5.86
C GLY A 153 11.67 7.12 5.43
N GLU A 154 11.06 7.06 4.25
CA GLU A 154 10.19 8.14 3.77
C GLU A 154 8.97 8.36 4.67
N MET A 155 8.46 7.31 5.33
CA MET A 155 7.35 7.43 6.29
C MET A 155 7.73 8.24 7.53
N VAL A 156 8.97 8.08 8.03
CA VAL A 156 9.46 8.90 9.17
C VAL A 156 9.49 10.37 8.79
N ASP A 157 10.08 10.70 7.64
CA ASP A 157 10.16 12.09 7.16
C ASP A 157 8.74 12.66 6.92
N PHE A 158 7.87 11.88 6.28
CA PHE A 158 6.48 12.26 6.04
C PHE A 158 5.73 12.57 7.34
N LEU A 159 5.87 11.74 8.38
CA LEU A 159 5.17 11.96 9.64
C LEU A 159 5.81 13.05 10.51
N ALA A 160 7.09 13.37 10.31
CA ALA A 160 7.73 14.52 10.93
C ALA A 160 7.16 15.83 10.39
N GLU A 161 6.89 15.91 9.08
CA GLU A 161 6.34 17.10 8.42
C GLU A 161 4.80 17.17 8.46
N HIS A 162 4.14 16.01 8.52
CA HIS A 162 2.69 15.88 8.41
C HIS A 162 2.11 14.98 9.51
N ALA A 163 2.41 15.30 10.77
CA ALA A 163 1.97 14.51 11.92
C ALA A 163 0.44 14.35 12.00
N GLU A 164 -0.34 15.25 11.41
CA GLU A 164 -1.80 15.18 11.36
C GLU A 164 -2.34 14.12 10.38
N LYS A 165 -1.51 13.64 9.43
CA LYS A 165 -1.92 12.74 8.34
C LYS A 165 -1.93 11.26 8.73
N GLY A 166 -2.19 10.95 9.99
CA GLY A 166 -2.53 9.59 10.41
C GLY A 166 -3.86 9.12 9.79
N MET A 167 -4.00 7.82 9.56
CA MET A 167 -5.18 7.21 8.93
C MET A 167 -6.09 6.50 9.93
N PRO A 168 -7.40 6.46 9.71
CA PRO A 168 -8.12 7.23 8.69
C PRO A 168 -8.18 8.71 9.06
N TYR A 169 -7.69 9.60 8.19
CA TYR A 169 -7.85 11.03 8.42
C TYR A 169 -9.27 11.45 8.03
N GLY A 170 -9.84 12.40 8.78
CA GLY A 170 -11.24 12.82 8.62
C GLY A 170 -12.27 11.91 9.31
N LEU A 171 -11.83 10.79 9.90
CA LEU A 171 -12.63 9.96 10.81
C LEU A 171 -11.99 9.94 12.21
N PRO A 172 -12.73 9.51 13.25
CA PRO A 172 -12.12 9.13 14.52
C PRO A 172 -11.03 8.07 14.32
N PRO A 173 -10.04 7.95 15.23
CA PRO A 173 -9.08 6.85 15.21
C PRO A 173 -9.78 5.49 15.26
N LEU A 174 -9.09 4.45 14.79
CA LEU A 174 -9.55 3.08 15.05
C LEU A 174 -9.54 2.83 16.57
N THR A 175 -10.58 2.15 17.05
CA THR A 175 -10.58 1.61 18.42
C THR A 175 -9.49 0.56 18.57
N ASP A 176 -9.10 0.24 19.80
CA ASP A 176 -8.08 -0.79 20.06
C ASP A 176 -8.48 -2.15 19.46
N ALA A 177 -9.78 -2.48 19.49
CA ALA A 177 -10.29 -3.71 18.90
C ALA A 177 -10.14 -3.73 17.35
N GLU A 178 -10.43 -2.61 16.69
CA GLU A 178 -10.27 -2.47 15.24
C GLU A 178 -8.79 -2.47 14.83
N ALA A 179 -7.94 -1.76 15.59
CA ALA A 179 -6.50 -1.76 15.39
C ALA A 179 -5.91 -3.17 15.58
N ALA A 180 -6.41 -3.95 16.55
CA ALA A 180 -6.00 -5.34 16.76
C ALA A 180 -6.39 -6.26 15.59
N ILE A 181 -7.55 -6.06 14.97
CA ILE A 181 -7.95 -6.79 13.75
C ILE A 181 -6.93 -6.53 12.63
N MET A 182 -6.60 -5.26 12.42
CA MET A 182 -5.65 -4.87 11.38
C MET A 182 -4.24 -5.38 11.68
N SER A 183 -3.78 -5.23 12.92
CA SER A 183 -2.51 -5.74 13.42
C SER A 183 -2.36 -7.24 13.16
N ARG A 184 -3.34 -8.04 13.57
CA ARG A 184 -3.34 -9.48 13.30
C ARG A 184 -3.22 -9.79 11.81
N TRP A 185 -4.07 -9.18 10.99
CA TRP A 185 -4.09 -9.46 9.55
C TRP A 185 -2.79 -9.07 8.85
N LEU A 186 -2.19 -7.94 9.22
CA LEU A 186 -0.90 -7.49 8.69
C LEU A 186 0.25 -8.40 9.15
N GLN A 187 0.23 -8.87 10.40
CA GLN A 187 1.21 -9.84 10.91
C GLN A 187 1.11 -11.20 10.23
N GLU A 188 -0.10 -11.62 9.84
CA GLU A 188 -0.32 -12.79 8.98
C GLU A 188 0.17 -12.56 7.53
N GLY A 189 0.61 -11.34 7.21
CA GLY A 189 1.17 -10.97 5.92
C GLY A 189 0.11 -10.74 4.83
N TYR A 190 -1.10 -10.27 5.22
CA TYR A 190 -2.21 -9.97 4.31
C TYR A 190 -2.37 -11.05 3.22
N PRO A 191 -2.63 -12.29 3.67
CA PRO A 191 -2.51 -13.50 2.86
C PRO A 191 -3.36 -13.46 1.58
N ALA A 192 -2.93 -14.23 0.58
CA ALA A 192 -3.75 -14.48 -0.60
C ALA A 192 -5.06 -15.15 -0.18
N LEU A 193 -6.15 -14.91 -0.92
CA LEU A 193 -7.38 -15.68 -0.75
C LEU A 193 -7.20 -17.07 -1.37
N SER A 194 -7.85 -18.07 -0.80
CA SER A 194 -7.96 -19.40 -1.41
C SER A 194 -8.83 -19.35 -2.67
N GLU A 195 -8.90 -20.44 -3.44
CA GLU A 195 -9.83 -20.53 -4.58
C GLU A 195 -11.28 -20.33 -4.12
N GLU A 196 -11.65 -20.89 -2.97
CA GLU A 196 -12.96 -20.72 -2.35
C GLU A 196 -13.19 -19.26 -1.91
N GLY A 197 -12.18 -18.62 -1.33
CA GLY A 197 -12.24 -17.21 -0.97
C GLY A 197 -12.39 -16.29 -2.18
N LEU A 198 -11.67 -16.58 -3.28
CA LEU A 198 -11.83 -15.86 -4.54
C LEU A 198 -13.23 -16.09 -5.13
N ALA A 199 -13.76 -17.31 -5.07
CA ALA A 199 -15.13 -17.60 -5.49
C ALA A 199 -16.15 -16.79 -4.67
N GLN A 200 -15.91 -16.62 -3.36
CA GLN A 200 -16.76 -15.82 -2.48
C GLN A 200 -16.81 -14.34 -2.88
N LEU A 201 -15.73 -13.76 -3.42
CA LEU A 201 -15.75 -12.39 -3.95
C LEU A 201 -16.68 -12.25 -5.16
N ALA A 202 -16.80 -13.30 -5.97
CA ALA A 202 -17.64 -13.32 -7.17
C ALA A 202 -19.12 -13.65 -6.89
N LEU A 203 -19.46 -14.00 -5.64
CA LEU A 203 -20.84 -14.33 -5.28
C LEU A 203 -21.71 -13.08 -5.26
N ILE A 204 -22.66 -13.01 -6.18
CA ILE A 204 -23.79 -12.09 -6.12
C ILE A 204 -24.82 -12.71 -5.17
N LYS A 205 -25.26 -11.96 -4.16
CA LYS A 205 -26.31 -12.46 -3.27
C LYS A 205 -27.62 -12.57 -4.04
N PRO A 206 -28.47 -13.58 -3.78
CA PRO A 206 -29.72 -13.76 -4.51
C PRO A 206 -30.63 -12.52 -4.51
N GLU A 207 -30.65 -11.76 -3.41
CA GLU A 207 -31.42 -10.52 -3.30
C GLU A 207 -30.85 -9.36 -4.15
N GLU A 208 -29.55 -9.38 -4.43
CA GLU A 208 -28.88 -8.38 -5.27
C GLU A 208 -29.02 -8.74 -6.76
N ALA A 209 -29.14 -10.03 -7.09
CA ALA A 209 -29.25 -10.51 -8.46
C ALA A 209 -30.48 -9.96 -9.21
N GLU A 210 -31.63 -9.90 -8.55
CA GLU A 210 -32.85 -9.34 -9.16
C GLU A 210 -32.71 -7.85 -9.44
N HIS A 211 -32.09 -7.10 -8.51
CA HIS A 211 -31.81 -5.68 -8.73
C HIS A 211 -30.83 -5.46 -9.89
N ILE A 212 -29.77 -6.27 -9.99
CA ILE A 212 -28.82 -6.21 -11.09
C ILE A 212 -29.54 -6.42 -12.43
N LYS A 213 -30.40 -7.43 -12.52
CA LYS A 213 -31.18 -7.71 -13.72
C LYS A 213 -32.05 -6.52 -14.12
N ILE A 214 -32.75 -5.91 -13.17
CA ILE A 214 -33.55 -4.70 -13.43
C ILE A 214 -32.67 -3.57 -14.00
N TRP A 215 -31.48 -3.34 -13.42
CA TRP A 215 -30.54 -2.33 -13.93
C TRP A 215 -30.05 -2.62 -15.34
N GLU A 216 -29.72 -3.88 -15.65
CA GLU A 216 -29.26 -4.30 -16.97
C GLU A 216 -30.35 -4.14 -18.04
N GLU A 217 -31.61 -4.44 -17.70
CA GLU A 217 -32.75 -4.26 -18.61
C GLU A 217 -33.11 -2.79 -18.85
N LEU A 218 -32.84 -1.89 -17.89
CA LEU A 218 -33.08 -0.45 -18.04
C LEU A 218 -32.01 0.26 -18.89
N GLY A 219 -30.82 -0.35 -19.04
CA GLY A 219 -29.72 0.20 -19.82
C GLY A 219 -29.61 -0.33 -21.26
N ALA A 220 -30.46 -1.30 -21.63
CA ALA A 220 -30.56 -1.91 -22.95
C ALA A 220 -31.62 -1.21 -23.83
#